data_AF-A0AAD9KQC9-F1
#
_entry.id   AF-A0AAD9KQC9-F1
#
_cell.length_a   1.000
_cell.length_b   1.000
_cell.length_c   1.000
_cell.angle_alpha   90.00
_cell.angle_beta   90.00
_cell.angle_gamma   90.00
#
_symmetry.space_group_name_H-M   'P 1'
#
loop_
_entity.id
_entity.type
_entity.pdbx_description
1 polymer ?
#
loop_
_entity_poly.entity_id
_entity_poly.type
_entity_poly.pdbx_seq_one_letter_code
_entity_poly.pdbx_strand_id
1 'polypeptide(L)'
;MPVRVADPYRNSVWSPCTEDCGWGTRSRDNEFNNETQTINCHTLACPAVKGECRGDIVFILDSSGSIGDFNWHIAKQFAIDVMRGLKVGANQSHIGSIIYSPEVEVVFNLTQFDEVADIEDNMWSMPYISGTTNTADGLEALTVMVKDHGRGDAQPIAILLTDGISNVDANLAVPNAEYAKDNNIVLFVVGEYCECDGWYCECDGWYCECDGWYCECGGWYCECGGWYCECDGWNCECDGWYCECGGWYCECGGWYCECDGWYCECGGWYCECDGWYCECDGWYCECDGWYCECGGWYCECDGWYCECDGWYCECAAGTVSVTVGTVSVTVGSVSVTAGTVSVTVGTVSVTVGTVSVAAGTVSGGWYCECEVVL
;
A
#
# COMPACT_ATOMS: atom_id res chain seq x y z
N MET A 1 -21.44 28.30 -10.79
CA MET A 1 -20.53 27.17 -10.55
C MET A 1 -19.20 27.54 -11.18
N PRO A 2 -18.09 27.61 -10.43
CA PRO A 2 -16.80 27.81 -11.07
C PRO A 2 -16.52 26.53 -11.87
N VAL A 3 -16.32 26.70 -13.17
CA VAL A 3 -15.81 25.64 -14.06
C VAL A 3 -14.44 25.28 -13.51
N ARG A 4 -14.28 24.08 -12.93
CA ARG A 4 -12.94 23.55 -12.63
C ARG A 4 -12.25 23.45 -13.99
N VAL A 5 -11.23 24.27 -14.19
CA VAL A 5 -10.32 24.12 -15.32
C VAL A 5 -9.64 22.77 -15.07
N ALA A 6 -9.90 21.79 -15.93
CA ALA A 6 -9.21 20.51 -15.88
C ALA A 6 -7.70 20.78 -15.82
N ASP A 7 -6.96 20.10 -14.93
CA ASP A 7 -5.50 20.21 -14.89
C ASP A 7 -5.00 19.88 -16.29
N PRO A 8 -4.41 20.85 -17.02
CA PRO A 8 -4.03 20.64 -18.40
C PRO A 8 -2.84 19.65 -18.53
N TYR A 9 -2.31 19.14 -17.42
CA TYR A 9 -1.27 18.13 -17.34
C TYR A 9 -1.76 16.76 -16.82
N ARG A 10 -3.08 16.49 -16.83
CA ARG A 10 -3.69 15.27 -16.24
C ARG A 10 -3.06 13.95 -16.73
N ASN A 11 -2.52 13.91 -17.94
CA ASN A 11 -1.93 12.71 -18.53
C ASN A 11 -0.40 12.78 -18.69
N SER A 12 0.29 13.76 -18.08
CA SER A 12 1.74 13.89 -18.22
C SER A 12 2.51 13.53 -16.95
N VAL A 13 3.50 12.65 -17.16
CA VAL A 13 4.38 12.13 -16.11
C VAL A 13 5.54 13.11 -15.89
N TRP A 14 5.89 13.34 -14.63
CA TRP A 14 7.07 14.11 -14.27
C TRP A 14 8.35 13.41 -14.71
N SER A 15 9.29 14.16 -15.28
CA SER A 15 10.66 13.71 -15.44
C SER A 15 11.28 13.34 -14.08
N PRO A 16 12.33 12.51 -14.07
CA PRO A 16 13.20 12.42 -12.90
C PRO A 16 13.68 13.81 -12.45
N CYS A 17 13.94 13.95 -11.15
CA CYS A 17 14.54 15.17 -10.62
C CYS A 17 15.93 15.38 -11.24
N THR A 18 16.30 16.62 -11.56
CA THR A 18 17.60 16.94 -12.17
C THR A 18 18.78 16.68 -11.25
N GLU A 19 18.56 16.64 -9.94
CA GLU A 19 19.56 16.44 -8.90
C GLU A 19 19.06 15.41 -7.91
N ASP A 20 19.91 14.55 -7.36
CA ASP A 20 19.52 13.53 -6.36
C ASP A 20 19.25 14.13 -4.96
N CYS A 21 19.66 15.36 -4.71
CA CYS A 21 19.33 16.15 -3.52
C CYS A 21 19.54 17.65 -3.80
N GLY A 22 19.10 18.54 -2.90
CA GLY A 22 19.61 19.91 -2.85
C GLY A 22 19.08 20.86 -3.93
N TRP A 23 17.76 20.97 -4.03
CA TRP A 23 17.04 21.92 -4.91
C TRP A 23 17.14 21.59 -6.41
N GLY A 24 16.81 20.36 -6.77
CA GLY A 24 16.61 19.98 -8.17
C GLY A 24 15.29 20.49 -8.73
N THR A 25 15.10 20.33 -10.04
CA THR A 25 13.82 20.58 -10.71
C THR A 25 13.37 19.34 -11.48
N ARG A 26 12.06 19.19 -11.66
CA ARG A 26 11.47 18.20 -12.57
C ARG A 26 10.45 18.87 -13.45
N SER A 27 10.28 18.35 -14.66
CA SER A 27 9.39 18.92 -15.67
C SER A 27 8.44 17.90 -16.26
N ARG A 28 7.24 18.34 -16.64
CA ARG A 28 6.32 17.58 -17.48
C ARG A 28 5.76 18.48 -18.56
N ASP A 29 5.57 17.91 -19.74
CA ASP A 29 5.05 18.64 -20.89
C ASP A 29 3.54 18.42 -21.01
N ASN A 30 2.82 19.47 -21.38
CA ASN A 30 1.42 19.36 -21.77
C ASN A 30 1.34 18.99 -23.24
N GLU A 31 0.80 17.79 -23.51
CA GLU A 31 0.66 17.27 -24.87
C GLU A 31 -0.31 18.07 -25.75
N PHE A 32 -1.23 18.85 -25.16
CA PHE A 32 -2.25 19.61 -25.88
C PHE A 32 -1.79 20.99 -26.35
N ASN A 33 -0.96 21.68 -25.57
CA ASN A 33 -0.54 23.06 -25.87
C ASN A 33 0.98 23.27 -25.92
N ASN A 34 1.77 22.21 -25.71
CA ASN A 34 3.23 22.22 -25.75
C ASN A 34 3.87 23.16 -24.71
N GLU A 35 3.17 23.41 -23.60
CA GLU A 35 3.72 24.11 -22.44
C GLU A 35 4.40 23.12 -21.47
N THR A 36 5.54 23.53 -20.93
CA THR A 36 6.27 22.74 -19.93
C THR A 36 6.03 23.28 -18.53
N GLN A 37 5.55 22.43 -17.62
CA GLN A 37 5.52 22.74 -16.19
C GLN A 37 6.87 22.37 -15.59
N THR A 38 7.41 23.21 -14.70
CA THR A 38 8.62 22.90 -13.92
C THR A 38 8.35 23.17 -12.45
N ILE A 39 8.65 22.20 -11.59
CA ILE A 39 8.56 22.34 -10.14
C ILE A 39 9.88 21.96 -9.49
N ASN A 40 10.08 22.48 -8.28
CA ASN A 40 11.22 22.09 -7.45
C ASN A 40 11.00 20.68 -6.89
N CYS A 41 12.07 19.89 -6.83
CA CYS A 41 12.14 18.60 -6.16
C CYS A 41 13.38 18.56 -5.27
N HIS A 42 13.39 17.66 -4.29
CA HIS A 42 14.46 17.56 -3.29
C HIS A 42 14.76 18.92 -2.62
N THR A 43 13.71 19.57 -2.08
CA THR A 43 13.76 20.92 -1.46
C THR A 43 14.53 20.96 -0.14
N LEU A 44 14.97 19.80 0.36
CA LEU A 44 15.93 19.71 1.45
C LEU A 44 17.34 19.90 0.89
N ALA A 45 18.14 20.72 1.58
CA ALA A 45 19.55 20.87 1.24
C ALA A 45 20.23 19.49 1.22
N CYS A 46 21.06 19.22 0.20
CA CYS A 46 21.93 18.05 0.23
C CYS A 46 22.69 18.05 1.57
N PRO A 47 22.78 16.91 2.25
CA PRO A 47 23.74 16.75 3.33
C PRO A 47 25.09 17.20 2.77
N ALA A 48 25.73 18.16 3.43
CA ALA A 48 27.06 18.58 3.03
C ALA A 48 27.98 17.36 3.18
N VAL A 49 28.34 16.72 2.06
CA VAL A 49 29.25 15.57 2.08
C VAL A 49 30.65 16.08 2.39
N LYS A 50 30.93 16.27 3.67
CA LYS A 50 32.27 16.50 4.19
C LYS A 50 32.91 15.13 4.44
N GLY A 51 33.62 14.65 3.44
CA GLY A 51 34.47 13.45 3.54
C GLY A 51 33.75 12.13 3.31
N GLU A 52 34.51 11.04 3.30
CA GLU A 52 33.98 9.68 3.33
C GLU A 52 33.02 9.55 4.53
N CYS A 53 31.72 9.37 4.28
CA CYS A 53 30.75 9.14 5.34
C CYS A 53 31.01 7.78 5.99
N ARG A 54 31.68 7.78 7.15
CA ARG A 54 31.86 6.62 8.02
C ARG A 54 30.73 6.62 9.05
N GLY A 55 29.97 5.55 9.10
CA GLY A 55 28.93 5.35 10.09
C GLY A 55 29.30 4.25 11.06
N ASP A 56 28.90 4.41 12.32
CA ASP A 56 28.80 3.30 13.27
C ASP A 56 27.31 3.00 13.41
N ILE A 57 26.84 1.96 12.72
CA ILE A 57 25.42 1.64 12.60
C ILE A 57 25.08 0.52 13.59
N VAL A 58 24.14 0.77 14.48
CA VAL A 58 23.63 -0.23 15.42
C VAL A 58 22.19 -0.55 15.08
N PHE A 59 21.92 -1.81 14.71
CA PHE A 59 20.56 -2.32 14.57
C PHE A 59 20.06 -2.81 15.92
N ILE A 60 18.90 -2.35 16.35
CA ILE A 60 18.25 -2.74 17.60
C ILE A 60 16.93 -3.38 17.22
N LEU A 61 16.84 -4.71 17.33
CA LEU A 61 15.68 -5.45 16.87
C LEU A 61 14.83 -5.91 18.05
N ASP A 62 13.55 -5.63 17.97
CA ASP A 62 12.54 -6.21 18.84
C ASP A 62 12.37 -7.70 18.53
N SER A 63 12.57 -8.54 19.53
CA SER A 63 12.40 -9.99 19.46
C SER A 63 11.26 -10.46 20.36
N SER A 64 10.34 -9.56 20.71
CA SER A 64 9.24 -9.82 21.62
C SER A 64 8.17 -10.75 21.07
N GLY A 65 7.27 -11.18 21.95
CA GLY A 65 6.20 -12.12 21.62
C GLY A 65 5.23 -11.60 20.58
N SER A 66 5.03 -10.28 20.50
CA SER A 66 4.10 -9.64 19.58
C SER A 66 4.61 -9.63 18.14
N ILE A 67 5.92 -9.62 17.94
CA ILE A 67 6.56 -9.72 16.62
C ILE A 67 6.16 -11.05 15.96
N GLY A 68 6.41 -12.18 16.62
CA GLY A 68 6.18 -13.52 16.07
C GLY A 68 7.26 -14.00 15.09
N ASP A 69 7.31 -15.31 14.84
CA ASP A 69 8.40 -15.94 14.08
C ASP A 69 8.53 -15.43 12.63
N PHE A 70 7.42 -15.13 11.96
CA PHE A 70 7.41 -14.70 10.55
C PHE A 70 7.99 -13.30 10.39
N ASN A 71 7.44 -12.34 11.14
CA ASN A 71 7.90 -10.95 11.20
C ASN A 71 9.34 -10.84 11.70
N TRP A 72 9.76 -11.71 12.63
CA TRP A 72 11.16 -11.80 13.04
C TRP A 72 12.11 -12.08 11.86
N HIS A 73 11.72 -12.93 10.91
CA HIS A 73 12.52 -13.17 9.71
C HIS A 73 12.55 -11.94 8.80
N ILE A 74 11.45 -11.19 8.72
CA ILE A 74 11.34 -9.94 7.94
C ILE A 74 12.24 -8.85 8.55
N ALA A 75 12.16 -8.63 9.86
CA ALA A 75 13.00 -7.66 10.58
C ALA A 75 14.50 -7.92 10.35
N LYS A 76 14.92 -9.19 10.41
CA LYS A 76 16.31 -9.60 10.08
C LYS A 76 16.65 -9.31 8.63
N GLN A 77 15.77 -9.67 7.69
CA GLN A 77 15.97 -9.42 6.26
C GLN A 77 16.12 -7.92 5.95
N PHE A 78 15.25 -7.09 6.52
CA PHE A 78 15.33 -5.64 6.39
C PHE A 78 16.69 -5.10 6.87
N ALA A 79 17.11 -5.49 8.07
CA ALA A 79 18.38 -5.02 8.63
C ALA A 79 19.58 -5.45 7.76
N ILE A 80 19.54 -6.66 7.19
CA ILE A 80 20.55 -7.17 6.25
C ILE A 80 20.55 -6.38 4.94
N ASP A 81 19.39 -6.08 4.36
CA ASP A 81 19.30 -5.35 3.09
C ASP A 81 19.74 -3.88 3.25
N VAL A 82 19.42 -3.25 4.38
CA VAL A 82 19.98 -1.94 4.74
C VAL A 82 21.51 -2.05 4.85
N MET A 83 22.05 -3.03 5.56
CA MET A 83 23.49 -3.24 5.72
C MET A 83 24.20 -3.44 4.37
N ARG A 84 23.62 -4.21 3.45
CA ARG A 84 24.15 -4.44 2.09
C ARG A 84 24.21 -3.17 1.24
N GLY A 85 23.34 -2.20 1.52
CA GLY A 85 23.40 -0.87 0.92
C GLY A 85 24.56 0.00 1.42
N LEU A 86 25.22 -0.39 2.52
CA LEU A 86 26.29 0.36 3.15
C LEU A 86 27.68 -0.12 2.70
N LYS A 87 28.65 0.79 2.81
CA LYS A 87 30.07 0.47 2.63
C LYS A 87 30.64 -0.05 3.96
N VAL A 88 30.61 -1.36 4.17
CA VAL A 88 31.10 -2.03 5.39
C VAL A 88 32.57 -2.40 5.24
N GLY A 89 33.37 -2.15 6.28
CA GLY A 89 34.77 -2.56 6.32
C GLY A 89 35.57 -1.92 7.45
N ALA A 90 36.79 -2.41 7.68
CA ALA A 90 37.67 -1.97 8.78
C ALA A 90 37.85 -0.45 8.85
N ASN A 91 37.98 0.20 7.68
CA ASN A 91 38.14 1.66 7.53
C ASN A 91 36.90 2.32 6.91
N GLN A 92 35.74 1.67 6.96
CA GLN A 92 34.48 2.20 6.43
C GLN A 92 33.42 2.15 7.54
N SER A 93 32.17 1.84 7.23
CA SER A 93 31.13 1.71 8.25
C SER A 93 31.29 0.43 9.06
N HIS A 94 31.00 0.52 10.37
CA HIS A 94 30.99 -0.60 11.31
C HIS A 94 29.55 -0.90 11.71
N ILE A 95 29.25 -2.19 11.92
CA ILE A 95 27.89 -2.66 12.23
C ILE A 95 27.90 -3.30 13.62
N GLY A 96 26.95 -2.91 14.45
CA GLY A 96 26.61 -3.57 15.70
C GLY A 96 25.16 -4.04 15.67
N SER A 97 24.83 -5.03 16.48
CA SER A 97 23.45 -5.47 16.64
C SER A 97 23.11 -5.85 18.06
N ILE A 98 21.91 -5.43 18.45
CA ILE A 98 21.28 -5.64 19.74
C ILE A 98 19.91 -6.25 19.45
N ILE A 99 19.53 -7.26 20.22
CA ILE A 99 18.16 -7.76 20.26
C ILE A 99 17.60 -7.53 21.66
N TYR A 100 16.31 -7.25 21.76
CA TYR A 100 15.65 -7.10 23.06
C TYR A 100 14.30 -7.80 23.10
N SER A 101 13.94 -8.31 24.27
CA SER A 101 12.56 -8.71 24.60
C SER A 101 12.33 -8.51 26.12
N PRO A 102 12.28 -9.50 27.04
CA PRO A 102 12.37 -9.19 28.48
C PRO A 102 13.78 -8.76 28.88
N GLU A 103 14.78 -9.37 28.24
CA GLU A 103 16.22 -9.11 28.45
C GLU A 103 16.83 -8.60 27.15
N VAL A 104 17.95 -7.88 27.26
CA VAL A 104 18.71 -7.37 26.13
C VAL A 104 19.94 -8.24 25.90
N GLU A 105 20.17 -8.60 24.64
CA GLU A 105 21.36 -9.31 24.21
C GLU A 105 22.10 -8.50 23.14
N VAL A 106 23.37 -8.20 23.41
CA VAL A 106 24.28 -7.66 22.39
C VAL A 106 24.77 -8.84 21.56
N VAL A 107 24.20 -9.03 20.36
CA VAL A 107 24.57 -10.11 19.45
C VAL A 107 26.01 -9.91 18.98
N PHE A 108 26.34 -8.69 18.55
CA PHE A 108 27.71 -8.27 18.31
C PHE A 108 27.88 -6.76 18.40
N ASN A 109 29.07 -6.32 18.82
CA ASN A 109 29.44 -4.91 18.92
C ASN A 109 30.14 -4.41 17.64
N LEU A 110 30.29 -3.07 17.55
CA LEU A 110 30.84 -2.35 16.40
C LEU A 110 32.28 -2.78 16.00
N THR A 111 33.02 -3.48 16.87
CA THR A 111 34.43 -3.84 16.62
C THR A 111 34.64 -5.33 16.32
N GLN A 112 33.58 -6.14 16.32
CA GLN A 112 33.71 -7.60 16.17
C GLN A 112 33.86 -8.08 14.74
N PHE A 113 33.17 -7.45 13.79
CA PHE A 113 33.13 -7.88 12.40
C PHE A 113 33.29 -6.70 11.44
N ASP A 114 34.03 -6.93 10.37
CA ASP A 114 34.25 -5.97 9.28
C ASP A 114 33.99 -6.57 7.89
N GLU A 115 33.61 -7.85 7.80
CA GLU A 115 33.18 -8.51 6.58
C GLU A 115 31.64 -8.65 6.53
N VAL A 116 31.05 -8.28 5.39
CA VAL A 116 29.60 -8.36 5.14
C VAL A 116 29.07 -9.77 5.37
N ALA A 117 29.81 -10.79 4.93
CA ALA A 117 29.40 -12.18 5.07
C ALA A 117 29.30 -12.63 6.53
N ASP A 118 30.28 -12.28 7.36
CA ASP A 118 30.27 -12.62 8.79
C ASP A 118 29.14 -11.90 9.52
N ILE A 119 28.90 -10.63 9.21
CA ILE A 119 27.79 -9.85 9.78
C ILE A 119 26.46 -10.48 9.39
N GLU A 120 26.27 -10.81 8.11
CA GLU A 120 25.04 -11.42 7.60
C GLU A 120 24.77 -12.78 8.26
N ASP A 121 25.78 -13.65 8.37
CA ASP A 121 25.64 -14.96 9.03
C ASP A 121 25.22 -14.79 10.50
N ASN A 122 25.82 -13.83 11.21
CA ASN A 122 25.46 -13.54 12.60
C ASN A 122 24.03 -12.98 12.71
N MET A 123 23.63 -12.08 11.80
CA MET A 123 22.26 -11.55 11.73
C MET A 123 21.22 -12.65 11.52
N TRP A 124 21.47 -13.58 10.60
CA TRP A 124 20.56 -14.71 10.40
C TRP A 124 20.48 -15.66 11.60
N SER A 125 21.60 -15.82 12.31
CA SER A 125 21.70 -16.72 13.47
C SER A 125 21.03 -16.20 14.75
N MET A 126 20.58 -14.94 14.76
CA MET A 126 19.94 -14.33 15.93
C MET A 126 18.70 -15.13 16.39
N PRO A 127 18.63 -15.50 17.68
CA PRO A 127 17.50 -16.25 18.21
C PRO A 127 16.26 -15.36 18.30
N TYR A 128 15.09 -15.95 18.06
CA TYR A 128 13.82 -15.35 18.45
C TYR A 128 13.58 -15.65 19.94
N ILE A 129 13.57 -14.61 20.78
CA ILE A 129 13.47 -14.77 22.24
C ILE A 129 12.02 -14.92 22.70
N SER A 130 11.11 -14.10 22.16
CA SER A 130 9.72 -13.95 22.58
C SER A 130 9.57 -13.41 24.02
N GLY A 131 8.36 -13.01 24.39
CA GLY A 131 8.04 -12.46 25.72
C GLY A 131 7.65 -10.99 25.68
N THR A 132 8.04 -10.25 26.72
CA THR A 132 7.72 -8.82 26.91
C THR A 132 8.60 -7.91 26.05
N THR A 133 8.34 -6.61 26.08
CA THR A 133 8.96 -5.59 25.21
C THR A 133 9.68 -4.56 26.08
N ASN A 134 11.02 -4.64 26.15
CA ASN A 134 11.88 -3.77 26.96
C ASN A 134 12.71 -2.83 26.07
N THR A 135 12.04 -1.90 25.40
CA THR A 135 12.69 -0.92 24.52
C THR A 135 13.63 0.01 25.29
N ALA A 136 13.33 0.28 26.57
CA ALA A 136 14.14 1.11 27.45
C ALA A 136 15.56 0.56 27.60
N ASP A 137 15.72 -0.72 27.97
CA ASP A 137 17.04 -1.33 28.12
C ASP A 137 17.76 -1.49 26.77
N GLY A 138 17.01 -1.70 25.67
CA GLY A 138 17.58 -1.73 24.33
C GLY A 138 18.27 -0.41 23.97
N LEU A 139 17.65 0.72 24.30
CA LEU A 139 18.21 2.06 24.13
C LEU A 139 19.36 2.37 25.09
N GLU A 140 19.32 1.83 26.31
CA GLU A 140 20.46 1.92 27.23
C GLU A 140 21.67 1.15 26.70
N ALA A 141 21.46 -0.09 26.25
CA ALA A 141 22.50 -0.94 25.66
C ALA A 141 23.11 -0.32 24.39
N LEU A 142 22.30 0.34 23.56
CA LEU A 142 22.79 1.16 22.43
C LEU A 142 23.81 2.18 22.90
N THR A 143 23.44 2.96 23.93
CA THR A 143 24.29 4.06 24.40
C THR A 143 25.59 3.53 25.01
N VAL A 144 25.52 2.40 25.73
CA VAL A 144 26.71 1.69 26.23
C VAL A 144 27.58 1.18 25.09
N MET A 145 27.00 0.54 24.07
CA MET A 145 27.73 0.03 22.91
C MET A 145 28.48 1.15 22.16
N VAL A 146 27.80 2.26 21.86
CA VAL A 146 28.41 3.40 21.16
C VAL A 146 29.51 4.04 22.02
N LYS A 147 29.31 4.13 23.34
CA LYS A 147 30.32 4.67 24.25
C LYS A 147 31.58 3.80 24.33
N ASP A 148 31.42 2.49 24.38
CA ASP A 148 32.53 1.56 24.60
C ASP A 148 33.24 1.16 23.29
N HIS A 149 32.52 1.17 22.16
CA HIS A 149 33.00 0.65 20.88
C HIS A 149 32.88 1.63 19.70
N GLY A 150 32.24 2.78 19.88
CA GLY A 150 32.10 3.79 18.83
C GLY A 150 33.40 4.54 18.52
N ARG A 151 33.53 4.97 17.27
CA ARG A 151 34.68 5.69 16.73
C ARG A 151 34.39 7.18 16.68
N GLY A 152 35.29 7.99 17.23
CA GLY A 152 35.13 9.45 17.25
C GLY A 152 35.19 10.14 15.89
N ASP A 153 35.61 9.43 14.83
CA ASP A 153 35.62 9.89 13.44
C ASP A 153 34.46 9.32 12.59
N ALA A 154 33.53 8.56 13.19
CA ALA A 154 32.33 8.04 12.56
C ALA A 154 31.06 8.63 13.22
N GLN A 155 29.99 8.80 12.45
CA GLN A 155 28.69 9.21 12.99
C GLN A 155 27.97 7.97 13.56
N PRO A 156 27.65 7.91 14.87
CA PRO A 156 26.81 6.85 15.40
C PRO A 156 25.37 7.02 14.92
N ILE A 157 24.83 5.95 14.36
CA ILE A 157 23.46 5.86 13.83
C ILE A 157 22.84 4.61 14.45
N ALA A 158 21.65 4.75 14.99
CA ALA A 158 20.86 3.65 15.52
C ALA A 158 19.60 3.47 14.67
N ILE A 159 19.28 2.23 14.33
CA ILE A 159 18.04 1.86 13.63
C ILE A 159 17.31 0.89 14.57
N LEU A 160 16.25 1.39 15.19
CA LEU A 160 15.38 0.63 16.08
C LEU A 160 14.21 0.05 15.27
N LEU A 161 14.08 -1.28 15.26
CA LEU A 161 12.94 -1.99 14.71
C LEU A 161 12.05 -2.46 15.85
N THR A 162 10.76 -2.10 15.84
CA THR A 162 9.80 -2.47 16.88
C THR A 162 8.38 -2.50 16.33
N ASP A 163 7.52 -3.38 16.84
CA ASP A 163 6.07 -3.40 16.61
C ASP A 163 5.30 -2.53 17.61
N GLY A 164 5.99 -1.90 18.56
CA GLY A 164 5.43 -0.87 19.43
C GLY A 164 5.38 -1.24 20.92
N ILE A 165 4.78 -0.32 21.69
CA ILE A 165 4.58 -0.28 23.15
C ILE A 165 5.56 -1.12 24.00
N SER A 166 6.61 -0.46 24.51
CA SER A 166 7.41 -0.98 25.62
C SER A 166 6.51 -1.25 26.83
N ASN A 167 6.59 -2.45 27.40
CA ASN A 167 5.79 -2.87 28.56
C ASN A 167 6.66 -3.21 29.78
N VAL A 168 7.99 -3.28 29.61
CA VAL A 168 8.98 -3.23 30.69
C VAL A 168 9.61 -1.84 30.71
N ASP A 169 9.70 -1.26 31.91
CA ASP A 169 10.29 0.06 32.15
C ASP A 169 9.89 1.15 31.13
N ALA A 170 8.64 1.09 30.66
CA ALA A 170 8.12 1.92 29.57
C ALA A 170 8.36 3.43 29.78
N ASN A 171 8.32 3.88 31.04
CA ASN A 171 8.57 5.27 31.42
C ASN A 171 10.02 5.74 31.15
N LEU A 172 10.96 4.81 30.92
CA LEU A 172 12.37 5.09 30.65
C LEU A 172 12.71 5.05 29.15
N ALA A 173 11.83 4.54 28.28
CA ALA A 173 12.10 4.48 26.85
C ALA A 173 12.35 5.87 26.24
N VAL A 174 11.48 6.84 26.54
CA VAL A 174 11.64 8.23 26.07
C VAL A 174 12.89 8.89 26.67
N PRO A 175 13.12 8.88 28.01
CA PRO A 175 14.37 9.38 28.59
C PRO A 175 15.65 8.76 28.01
N ASN A 176 15.66 7.45 27.75
CA ASN A 176 16.84 6.77 27.19
C ASN A 176 17.06 7.16 25.72
N ALA A 177 15.99 7.35 24.94
CA ALA A 177 16.09 7.87 23.58
C ALA A 177 16.60 9.32 23.55
N GLU A 178 16.12 10.18 24.47
CA GLU A 178 16.64 11.54 24.63
C GLU A 178 18.12 11.53 25.01
N TYR A 179 18.51 10.66 25.95
CA TYR A 179 19.91 10.51 26.34
C TYR A 179 20.80 10.05 25.17
N ALA A 180 20.34 9.11 24.33
CA ALA A 180 21.06 8.70 23.14
C ALA A 180 21.26 9.88 22.15
N LYS A 181 20.21 10.66 21.91
CA LYS A 181 20.26 11.86 21.05
C LYS A 181 21.21 12.93 21.61
N ASP A 182 21.18 13.17 22.92
CA ASP A 182 22.09 14.10 23.61
C ASP A 182 23.57 13.67 23.51
N ASN A 183 23.83 12.37 23.33
CA ASN A 183 25.16 11.81 23.04
C ASN A 183 25.48 11.73 21.54
N ASN A 184 24.82 12.54 20.71
CA ASN A 184 25.04 12.68 19.27
C ASN A 184 24.76 11.39 18.46
N ILE A 185 23.92 10.49 18.97
CA ILE A 185 23.44 9.32 18.23
C ILE A 185 22.23 9.73 17.39
N VAL A 186 22.30 9.50 16.07
CA VAL A 186 21.15 9.69 15.18
C VAL A 186 20.26 8.46 15.29
N LEU A 187 19.06 8.61 15.83
CA LEU A 187 18.12 7.51 16.05
C LEU A 187 17.01 7.52 14.99
N PHE A 188 16.93 6.45 14.20
CA PHE A 188 15.79 6.13 13.33
C PHE A 188 14.95 5.03 13.99
N VAL A 189 13.64 5.16 13.89
CA VAL A 189 12.69 4.15 14.37
C VAL A 189 11.90 3.67 13.16
N VAL A 190 11.82 2.35 13.00
CA VAL A 190 11.03 1.67 11.98
C VAL A 190 9.98 0.86 12.72
N GLY A 191 8.72 1.28 12.58
CA GLY A 191 7.56 0.59 13.14
C GLY A 191 7.15 -0.57 12.24
N GLU A 192 6.95 -1.75 12.81
CA GLU A 192 6.33 -2.89 12.12
C GLU A 192 4.80 -2.79 12.12
N TYR A 193 4.23 -2.16 13.16
CA TYR A 193 2.82 -1.75 13.28
C TYR A 193 2.75 -0.23 13.51
N CYS A 194 1.99 0.50 12.70
CA CYS A 194 1.63 1.91 12.93
C CYS A 194 0.17 1.92 13.38
N GLU A 195 -0.14 2.43 14.56
CA GLU A 195 -1.52 2.75 14.96
C GLU A 195 -1.61 4.26 15.16
N CYS A 196 -2.61 4.91 14.57
CA CYS A 196 -2.81 6.33 14.73
C CYS A 196 -4.28 6.72 14.83
N ASP A 197 -4.57 7.55 15.84
CA ASP A 197 -5.90 8.11 16.07
C ASP A 197 -5.86 9.64 16.02
N GLY A 198 -6.73 10.27 15.22
CA GLY A 198 -6.79 11.73 15.21
C GLY A 198 -7.71 12.37 14.18
N TRP A 199 -7.64 13.70 14.11
CA TRP A 199 -8.36 14.45 13.07
C TRP A 199 -7.69 14.31 11.70
N TYR A 200 -6.37 14.14 11.70
CA TYR A 200 -5.53 13.88 10.55
C TYR A 200 -4.49 12.85 10.98
N CYS A 201 -4.43 11.71 10.30
CA CYS A 201 -3.36 10.74 10.44
C CYS A 201 -2.68 10.50 9.09
N GLU A 202 -1.36 10.43 9.12
CA GLU A 202 -0.51 9.93 8.03
C GLU A 202 0.48 8.91 8.63
N CYS A 203 0.46 7.67 8.15
CA CYS A 203 1.24 6.55 8.68
C CYS A 203 1.83 5.72 7.54
N ASP A 204 3.15 5.47 7.57
CA ASP A 204 3.80 4.50 6.68
C ASP A 204 4.45 3.38 7.50
N GLY A 205 4.18 2.12 7.15
CA GLY A 205 4.62 0.96 7.93
C GLY A 205 4.43 -0.38 7.22
N TRP A 206 4.78 -1.48 7.88
CA TRP A 206 4.52 -2.82 7.34
C TRP A 206 3.06 -3.22 7.56
N TYR A 207 2.54 -2.96 8.75
CA TYR A 207 1.14 -2.99 9.10
C TYR A 207 0.74 -1.59 9.59
N CYS A 208 -0.31 -1.00 9.03
CA CYS A 208 -0.82 0.29 9.45
C CYS A 208 -2.31 0.18 9.78
N GLU A 209 -2.73 0.66 10.93
CA GLU A 209 -4.12 0.83 11.32
C GLU A 209 -4.36 2.30 11.68
N CYS A 210 -5.30 2.93 11.00
CA CYS A 210 -5.45 4.38 11.03
C CYS A 210 -6.90 4.80 11.18
N ASP A 211 -7.28 5.43 12.30
CA ASP A 211 -8.64 5.86 12.58
C ASP A 211 -8.75 7.39 12.71
N GLY A 212 -9.60 8.01 11.89
CA GLY A 212 -9.67 9.47 11.89
C GLY A 212 -10.68 10.12 10.97
N TRP A 213 -10.61 11.45 10.88
CA TRP A 213 -11.47 12.20 9.95
C TRP A 213 -10.88 12.25 8.55
N TYR A 214 -9.55 12.31 8.47
CA TYR A 214 -8.74 12.14 7.26
C TYR A 214 -7.58 11.21 7.61
N CYS A 215 -7.46 10.09 6.92
CA CYS A 215 -6.39 9.11 7.10
C CYS A 215 -5.72 8.81 5.76
N GLU A 216 -4.39 8.84 5.72
CA GLU A 216 -3.57 8.45 4.58
C GLU A 216 -2.53 7.42 5.06
N CYS A 217 -2.58 6.18 4.57
CA CYS A 217 -1.70 5.12 5.09
C CYS A 217 -1.03 4.27 4.00
N GLY A 218 0.29 4.12 4.08
CA GLY A 218 1.11 3.37 3.13
C GLY A 218 1.76 2.14 3.75
N GLY A 219 1.76 1.00 3.06
CA GLY A 219 2.36 -0.19 3.65
C GLY A 219 2.19 -1.52 2.93
N TRP A 220 2.55 -2.60 3.62
CA TRP A 220 2.31 -3.96 3.10
C TRP A 220 0.90 -4.43 3.43
N TYR A 221 0.43 -4.14 4.64
CA TYR A 221 -0.95 -4.26 5.09
C TYR A 221 -1.41 -2.91 5.66
N CYS A 222 -2.54 -2.39 5.17
CA CYS A 222 -3.11 -1.12 5.65
C CYS A 222 -4.58 -1.30 5.95
N GLU A 223 -5.02 -0.84 7.12
CA GLU A 223 -6.42 -0.79 7.54
C GLU A 223 -6.73 0.65 7.96
N CYS A 224 -7.77 1.24 7.37
CA CYS A 224 -8.05 2.66 7.53
C CYS A 224 -9.54 2.90 7.78
N GLY A 225 -9.89 3.50 8.91
CA GLY A 225 -11.27 3.87 9.27
C GLY A 225 -11.47 5.38 9.32
N GLY A 226 -12.57 5.89 8.75
CA GLY A 226 -12.80 7.34 8.83
C GLY A 226 -13.86 7.98 7.95
N TRP A 227 -13.76 9.31 7.81
CA TRP A 227 -14.63 10.05 6.89
C TRP A 227 -14.04 10.13 5.48
N TYR A 228 -12.73 10.32 5.39
CA TYR A 228 -11.91 10.22 4.19
C TYR A 228 -10.71 9.34 4.49
N CYS A 229 -10.53 8.28 3.71
CA CYS A 229 -9.45 7.31 3.86
C CYS A 229 -8.77 7.07 2.51
N GLU A 230 -7.45 7.17 2.47
CA GLU A 230 -6.62 6.89 1.30
C GLU A 230 -5.52 5.92 1.69
N CYS A 231 -5.45 4.73 1.08
CA CYS A 231 -4.49 3.70 1.52
C CYS A 231 -3.82 3.00 0.34
N ASP A 232 -2.49 2.97 0.35
CA ASP A 232 -1.67 2.40 -0.73
C ASP A 232 -0.79 1.27 -0.22
N GLY A 233 -0.88 0.07 -0.81
CA GLY A 233 -0.13 -1.06 -0.31
C GLY A 233 -0.26 -2.38 -1.06
N TRP A 234 0.14 -3.48 -0.41
CA TRP A 234 -0.03 -4.82 -1.00
C TRP A 234 -1.44 -5.37 -0.71
N ASN A 235 -1.91 -5.20 0.53
CA ASN A 235 -3.26 -5.54 0.96
C ASN A 235 -3.85 -4.36 1.75
N CYS A 236 -4.92 -3.76 1.27
CA CYS A 236 -5.52 -2.57 1.86
C CYS A 236 -6.99 -2.78 2.15
N GLU A 237 -7.43 -2.42 3.35
CA GLU A 237 -8.82 -2.45 3.80
C GLU A 237 -9.20 -1.06 4.30
N CYS A 238 -10.27 -0.48 3.77
CA CYS A 238 -10.65 0.89 4.07
C CYS A 238 -12.16 1.00 4.33
N ASP A 239 -12.56 1.57 5.46
CA ASP A 239 -13.97 1.71 5.85
C ASP A 239 -14.32 3.16 6.19
N GLY A 240 -15.23 3.77 5.44
CA GLY A 240 -15.51 5.19 5.63
C GLY A 240 -16.62 5.81 4.80
N TRP A 241 -16.62 7.15 4.71
CA TRP A 241 -17.60 7.87 3.87
C TRP A 241 -17.09 8.06 2.44
N TYR A 242 -15.81 8.35 2.30
CA TYR A 242 -15.05 8.34 1.04
C TYR A 242 -13.78 7.50 1.26
N CYS A 243 -13.59 6.47 0.46
CA CYS A 243 -12.43 5.58 0.53
C CYS A 243 -11.80 5.44 -0.84
N GLU A 244 -10.48 5.59 -0.91
CA GLU A 244 -9.66 5.37 -2.11
C GLU A 244 -8.51 4.43 -1.72
N CYS A 245 -8.40 3.26 -2.34
CA CYS A 245 -7.37 2.29 -1.96
C CYS A 245 -6.66 1.70 -3.17
N GLY A 246 -5.33 1.74 -3.17
CA GLY A 246 -4.47 1.26 -4.24
C GLY A 246 -3.62 0.06 -3.81
N GLY A 247 -3.50 -0.97 -4.65
CA GLY A 247 -2.67 -2.12 -4.27
C GLY A 247 -2.79 -3.40 -5.07
N TRP A 248 -2.36 -4.53 -4.48
CA TRP A 248 -2.55 -5.85 -5.10
C TRP A 248 -3.91 -6.44 -4.74
N TYR A 249 -4.27 -6.36 -3.46
CA TYR A 249 -5.60 -6.69 -2.92
C TYR A 249 -6.15 -5.44 -2.22
N CYS A 250 -7.35 -5.02 -2.59
CA CYS A 250 -8.00 -3.83 -2.03
C CYS A 250 -9.45 -4.15 -1.69
N GLU A 251 -9.86 -3.83 -0.47
CA GLU A 251 -11.24 -3.94 0.01
C GLU A 251 -11.68 -2.58 0.55
N CYS A 252 -12.75 -2.02 0.01
CA CYS A 252 -13.23 -0.69 0.39
C CYS A 252 -14.74 -0.74 0.73
N GLY A 253 -15.12 -0.27 1.93
CA GLY A 253 -16.50 -0.17 2.39
C GLY A 253 -16.93 1.29 2.68
N GLY A 254 -18.09 1.72 2.19
CA GLY A 254 -18.50 3.11 2.45
C GLY A 254 -19.66 3.70 1.65
N TRP A 255 -19.70 5.03 1.56
CA TRP A 255 -20.68 5.72 0.71
C TRP A 255 -20.16 5.91 -0.71
N TYR A 256 -18.89 6.32 -0.85
CA TYR A 256 -18.15 6.37 -2.10
C TYR A 256 -16.84 5.59 -1.91
N CYS A 257 -16.62 4.61 -2.76
CA CYS A 257 -15.45 3.73 -2.71
C CYS A 257 -14.82 3.64 -4.10
N GLU A 258 -13.51 3.84 -4.17
CA GLU A 258 -12.69 3.70 -5.37
C GLU A 258 -11.51 2.77 -5.01
N CYS A 259 -11.35 1.66 -5.71
CA CYS A 259 -10.20 0.77 -5.47
C CYS A 259 -9.46 0.43 -6.78
N ASP A 260 -8.14 0.62 -6.79
CA ASP A 260 -7.26 0.36 -7.94
C ASP A 260 -6.27 -0.77 -7.62
N GLY A 261 -6.37 -1.92 -8.31
CA GLY A 261 -5.49 -3.03 -7.97
C GLY A 261 -5.57 -4.29 -8.84
N TRP A 262 -5.02 -5.41 -8.36
CA TRP A 262 -5.15 -6.68 -9.08
C TRP A 262 -6.46 -7.39 -8.74
N TYR A 263 -6.80 -7.40 -7.44
CA TYR A 263 -8.06 -7.88 -6.88
C TYR A 263 -8.69 -6.73 -6.09
N CYS A 264 -9.87 -6.29 -6.48
CA CYS A 264 -10.59 -5.20 -5.83
C CYS A 264 -11.99 -5.65 -5.42
N GLU A 265 -12.38 -5.35 -4.18
CA GLU A 265 -13.73 -5.57 -3.65
C GLU A 265 -14.26 -4.25 -3.06
N CYS A 266 -15.35 -3.75 -3.64
CA CYS A 266 -15.94 -2.45 -3.29
C CYS A 266 -17.38 -2.65 -2.78
N GLY A 267 -17.72 -2.16 -1.58
CA GLY A 267 -19.09 -2.21 -1.03
C GLY A 267 -19.62 -0.84 -0.61
N GLY A 268 -20.79 -0.42 -1.12
CA GLY A 268 -21.28 0.93 -0.78
C GLY A 268 -22.47 1.50 -1.55
N TRP A 269 -22.59 2.83 -1.59
CA TRP A 269 -23.63 3.49 -2.41
C TRP A 269 -23.14 3.72 -3.84
N TYR A 270 -21.91 4.21 -3.98
CA TYR A 270 -21.19 4.35 -5.25
C TYR A 270 -19.86 3.61 -5.11
N CYS A 271 -19.60 2.69 -6.02
CA CYS A 271 -18.42 1.83 -6.02
C CYS A 271 -17.78 1.85 -7.41
N GLU A 272 -16.48 2.11 -7.45
CA GLU A 272 -15.64 2.10 -8.66
C GLU A 272 -14.42 1.23 -8.37
N CYS A 273 -14.13 0.26 -9.23
CA CYS A 273 -13.09 -0.73 -8.98
C CYS A 273 -12.37 -1.04 -10.30
N ASP A 274 -11.08 -0.71 -10.38
CA ASP A 274 -10.24 -0.95 -11.56
C ASP A 274 -9.19 -2.03 -11.28
N GLY A 275 -9.17 -3.10 -12.08
CA GLY A 275 -8.25 -4.19 -11.83
C GLY A 275 -8.32 -5.42 -12.72
N TRP A 276 -7.71 -6.53 -12.30
CA TRP A 276 -7.82 -7.79 -13.04
C TRP A 276 -9.10 -8.55 -12.65
N TYR A 277 -9.38 -8.59 -11.35
CA TYR A 277 -10.61 -9.10 -10.75
C TYR A 277 -11.26 -7.98 -9.94
N CYS A 278 -12.49 -7.61 -10.29
CA CYS A 278 -13.24 -6.58 -9.59
C CYS A 278 -14.59 -7.12 -9.14
N GLU A 279 -14.93 -6.90 -7.88
CA GLU A 279 -16.24 -7.21 -7.29
C GLU A 279 -16.81 -5.94 -6.66
N CYS A 280 -18.00 -5.52 -7.08
CA CYS A 280 -18.62 -4.28 -6.63
C CYS A 280 -20.07 -4.54 -6.21
N ASP A 281 -20.43 -4.20 -4.97
CA ASP A 281 -21.79 -4.35 -4.44
C ASP A 281 -22.35 -3.02 -3.89
N GLY A 282 -23.36 -2.47 -4.55
CA GLY A 282 -23.87 -1.15 -4.18
C GLY A 282 -25.11 -0.64 -4.91
N TRP A 283 -25.36 0.67 -4.84
CA TRP A 283 -26.48 1.27 -5.58
C TRP A 283 -26.08 1.57 -7.03
N TYR A 284 -24.88 2.11 -7.21
CA TYR A 284 -24.22 2.36 -8.49
C TYR A 284 -22.84 1.71 -8.42
N CYS A 285 -22.56 0.82 -9.37
CA CYS A 285 -21.31 0.08 -9.44
C CYS A 285 -20.70 0.24 -10.82
N GLU A 286 -19.42 0.57 -10.87
CA GLU A 286 -18.59 0.62 -12.08
C GLU A 286 -17.37 -0.26 -11.82
N CYS A 287 -17.12 -1.23 -12.70
CA CYS A 287 -15.94 -2.08 -12.54
C CYS A 287 -15.27 -2.33 -13.89
N ASP A 288 -13.98 -1.98 -14.01
CA ASP A 288 -13.19 -2.18 -15.22
C ASP A 288 -12.10 -3.23 -14.97
N GLY A 289 -12.14 -4.33 -15.74
CA GLY A 289 -11.16 -5.40 -15.54
C GLY A 289 -11.30 -6.62 -16.43
N TRP A 290 -10.54 -7.67 -16.14
CA TRP A 290 -10.66 -8.91 -16.94
C TRP A 290 -11.89 -9.73 -16.51
N TYR A 291 -12.11 -9.82 -15.20
CA TYR A 291 -13.26 -10.44 -14.55
C TYR A 291 -13.95 -9.39 -13.68
N CYS A 292 -15.24 -9.13 -13.93
CA CYS A 292 -16.01 -8.14 -13.20
C CYS A 292 -17.29 -8.78 -12.66
N GLU A 293 -17.57 -8.62 -11.37
CA GLU A 293 -18.83 -8.99 -10.73
C GLU A 293 -19.46 -7.74 -10.13
N CYS A 294 -20.65 -7.38 -10.59
CA CYS A 294 -21.31 -6.13 -10.24
C CYS A 294 -22.72 -6.42 -9.70
N GLY A 295 -23.00 -6.13 -8.43
CA GLY A 295 -24.33 -6.26 -7.81
C GLY A 295 -24.91 -4.91 -7.42
N GLY A 296 -26.11 -4.56 -7.93
CA GLY A 296 -26.68 -3.27 -7.58
C GLY A 296 -27.92 -2.80 -8.32
N TRP A 297 -28.28 -1.53 -8.20
CA TRP A 297 -29.41 -0.98 -8.97
C TRP A 297 -28.97 -0.61 -10.39
N TYR A 298 -27.82 0.04 -10.52
CA TYR A 298 -27.16 0.36 -11.78
C TYR A 298 -25.75 -0.23 -11.76
N CYS A 299 -25.40 -0.98 -12.79
CA CYS A 299 -24.09 -1.61 -12.93
C CYS A 299 -23.51 -1.30 -14.31
N GLU A 300 -22.26 -0.85 -14.35
CA GLU A 300 -21.45 -0.70 -15.53
C GLU A 300 -20.22 -1.59 -15.37
N CYS A 301 -19.96 -2.48 -16.34
CA CYS A 301 -18.82 -3.38 -16.25
C CYS A 301 -18.11 -3.47 -17.61
N ASP A 302 -16.84 -3.06 -17.69
CA ASP A 302 -15.99 -3.25 -18.87
C ASP A 302 -14.99 -4.39 -18.63
N GLY A 303 -15.27 -5.57 -19.20
CA GLY A 303 -14.36 -6.69 -19.08
C GLY A 303 -14.59 -7.86 -20.05
N TRP A 304 -13.75 -8.87 -19.94
CA TRP A 304 -13.87 -10.08 -20.78
C TRP A 304 -14.92 -11.06 -20.26
N TYR A 305 -15.12 -11.08 -18.94
CA TYR A 305 -16.10 -11.88 -18.24
C TYR A 305 -16.81 -11.00 -17.23
N CYS A 306 -18.08 -10.71 -17.46
CA CYS A 306 -18.88 -9.86 -16.58
C CYS A 306 -20.07 -10.64 -16.02
N GLU A 307 -20.23 -10.65 -14.71
CA GLU A 307 -21.43 -11.11 -14.02
C GLU A 307 -22.13 -9.89 -13.42
N CYS A 308 -23.40 -9.70 -13.76
CA CYS A 308 -24.15 -8.54 -13.28
C CYS A 308 -25.49 -8.97 -12.67
N ASP A 309 -25.74 -8.56 -11.42
CA ASP A 309 -27.03 -8.70 -10.76
C ASP A 309 -27.61 -7.32 -10.44
N GLY A 310 -28.20 -6.67 -11.45
CA GLY A 310 -28.81 -5.36 -11.26
C GLY A 310 -29.94 -5.00 -12.22
N TRP A 311 -30.74 -4.01 -11.82
CA TRP A 311 -31.93 -3.61 -12.59
C TRP A 311 -31.59 -3.05 -13.97
N TYR A 312 -30.46 -2.34 -14.07
CA TYR A 312 -29.92 -1.77 -15.29
C TYR A 312 -28.42 -2.08 -15.37
N CYS A 313 -28.02 -2.82 -16.40
CA CYS A 313 -26.63 -3.23 -16.60
C CYS A 313 -26.13 -2.77 -17.98
N GLU A 314 -24.97 -2.15 -18.05
CA GLU A 314 -24.27 -1.82 -19.28
C GLU A 314 -22.91 -2.53 -19.31
N CYS A 315 -22.62 -3.26 -20.39
CA CYS A 315 -21.36 -3.99 -20.52
C CYS A 315 -20.73 -3.77 -21.90
N ALA A 316 -19.44 -3.47 -21.95
CA ALA A 316 -18.77 -3.11 -23.19
C ALA A 316 -18.50 -4.34 -24.09
N ALA A 317 -17.98 -5.44 -23.55
CA ALA A 317 -17.62 -6.62 -24.34
C ALA A 317 -17.65 -7.95 -23.55
N GLY A 318 -17.36 -9.08 -24.23
CA GLY A 318 -17.03 -10.34 -23.56
C GLY A 318 -18.19 -11.33 -23.36
N THR A 319 -18.06 -12.17 -22.33
CA THR A 319 -19.11 -13.08 -21.88
C THR A 319 -19.86 -12.45 -20.72
N VAL A 320 -21.16 -12.22 -20.88
CA VAL A 320 -21.99 -11.53 -19.88
C VAL A 320 -23.08 -12.47 -19.36
N SER A 321 -23.17 -12.62 -18.04
CA SER A 321 -24.27 -13.29 -17.35
C SER A 321 -25.08 -12.29 -16.54
N VAL A 322 -26.41 -12.29 -16.73
CA VAL A 322 -27.33 -11.42 -15.98
C VAL A 322 -28.47 -12.24 -15.37
N THR A 323 -28.73 -12.05 -14.08
CA THR A 323 -29.79 -12.77 -13.36
C THR A 323 -31.15 -12.14 -13.64
N VAL A 324 -31.33 -10.85 -13.36
CA VAL A 324 -32.56 -10.09 -13.63
C VAL A 324 -32.20 -8.68 -14.10
N GLY A 325 -32.89 -8.11 -15.10
CA GLY A 325 -32.74 -6.69 -15.42
C GLY A 325 -32.91 -6.30 -16.88
N THR A 326 -32.53 -5.06 -17.20
CA THR A 326 -32.32 -4.61 -18.58
C THR A 326 -30.83 -4.54 -18.85
N VAL A 327 -30.35 -5.23 -19.89
CA VAL A 327 -28.92 -5.25 -20.24
C VAL A 327 -28.67 -4.76 -21.66
N SER A 328 -27.65 -3.92 -21.83
CA SER A 328 -27.09 -3.53 -23.13
C SER A 328 -25.65 -4.01 -23.27
N VAL A 329 -25.35 -4.70 -24.37
CA VAL A 329 -23.99 -5.18 -24.69
C VAL A 329 -23.58 -4.79 -26.11
N THR A 330 -22.37 -4.26 -26.26
CA THR A 330 -21.86 -3.85 -27.58
C THR A 330 -21.41 -5.04 -28.41
N VAL A 331 -20.50 -5.89 -27.91
CA VAL A 331 -20.03 -7.09 -28.62
C VAL A 331 -19.82 -8.27 -27.67
N GLY A 332 -20.46 -9.43 -27.88
CA GLY A 332 -20.19 -10.57 -26.99
C GLY A 332 -21.16 -11.75 -27.03
N SER A 333 -21.04 -12.61 -26.03
CA SER A 333 -22.03 -13.67 -25.74
C SER A 333 -22.76 -13.36 -24.44
N VAL A 334 -24.08 -13.28 -24.50
CA VAL A 334 -24.91 -12.85 -23.36
C VAL A 334 -25.87 -13.97 -22.96
N SER A 335 -25.93 -14.29 -21.66
CA SER A 335 -26.90 -15.22 -21.07
C SER A 335 -27.74 -14.50 -20.01
N VAL A 336 -29.06 -14.44 -20.19
CA VAL A 336 -29.98 -13.77 -19.26
C VAL A 336 -31.05 -14.71 -18.74
N THR A 337 -31.24 -14.74 -17.43
CA THR A 337 -32.28 -15.57 -16.80
C THR A 337 -33.66 -14.93 -16.96
N ALA A 338 -33.84 -13.67 -16.57
CA ALA A 338 -35.10 -12.94 -16.75
C ALA A 338 -34.91 -11.45 -17.07
N GLY A 339 -35.41 -10.92 -18.20
CA GLY A 339 -35.22 -9.49 -18.46
C GLY A 339 -35.39 -9.00 -19.90
N THR A 340 -34.92 -7.79 -20.17
CA THR A 340 -34.81 -7.22 -21.52
C THR A 340 -33.36 -7.18 -21.94
N VAL A 341 -33.03 -7.68 -23.14
CA VAL A 341 -31.65 -7.76 -23.62
C VAL A 341 -31.52 -7.03 -24.96
N SER A 342 -30.58 -6.09 -25.06
CA SER A 342 -30.20 -5.44 -26.31
C SER A 342 -28.72 -5.70 -26.63
N VAL A 343 -28.42 -6.33 -27.78
CA VAL A 343 -27.04 -6.63 -28.20
C VAL A 343 -26.76 -6.11 -29.59
N THR A 344 -25.66 -5.37 -29.76
CA THR A 344 -25.30 -4.82 -31.07
C THR A 344 -24.72 -5.92 -31.98
N VAL A 345 -23.69 -6.65 -31.54
CA VAL A 345 -23.13 -7.79 -32.28
C VAL A 345 -22.87 -8.99 -31.37
N GLY A 346 -23.40 -10.18 -31.66
CA GLY A 346 -23.03 -11.35 -30.87
C GLY A 346 -24.02 -12.51 -30.80
N THR A 347 -23.93 -13.26 -29.70
CA THR A 347 -24.82 -14.41 -29.43
C THR A 347 -25.60 -14.17 -28.15
N VAL A 348 -26.90 -14.46 -28.14
CA VAL A 348 -27.78 -14.21 -27.01
C VAL A 348 -28.59 -15.45 -26.64
N SER A 349 -28.56 -15.81 -25.36
CA SER A 349 -29.41 -16.85 -24.76
C SER A 349 -30.28 -16.25 -23.67
N VAL A 350 -31.61 -16.35 -23.79
CA VAL A 350 -32.53 -15.83 -22.76
C VAL A 350 -33.52 -16.90 -22.33
N THR A 351 -33.71 -17.04 -21.02
CA THR A 351 -34.68 -18.00 -20.45
C THR A 351 -36.09 -17.41 -20.43
N VAL A 352 -36.27 -16.18 -19.92
CA VAL A 352 -37.56 -15.46 -19.90
C VAL A 352 -37.34 -13.98 -20.24
N GLY A 353 -38.08 -13.43 -21.22
CA GLY A 353 -38.03 -11.98 -21.48
C GLY A 353 -38.03 -11.57 -22.95
N THR A 354 -37.54 -10.37 -23.22
CA THR A 354 -37.50 -9.74 -24.55
C THR A 354 -36.05 -9.62 -25.04
N VAL A 355 -35.84 -9.80 -26.35
CA VAL A 355 -34.51 -9.78 -26.97
C VAL A 355 -34.53 -8.93 -28.23
N SER A 356 -33.59 -7.98 -28.35
CA SER A 356 -33.28 -7.23 -29.57
C SER A 356 -31.80 -7.40 -29.93
N VAL A 357 -31.52 -7.93 -31.12
CA VAL A 357 -30.14 -8.10 -31.62
C VAL A 357 -29.99 -7.42 -32.98
N ALA A 358 -29.00 -6.54 -33.13
CA ALA A 358 -28.77 -5.87 -34.41
C ALA A 358 -28.05 -6.78 -35.44
N ALA A 359 -27.06 -7.57 -35.02
CA ALA A 359 -26.41 -8.60 -35.84
C ALA A 359 -25.93 -9.79 -34.99
N GLY A 360 -26.46 -11.01 -35.20
CA GLY A 360 -26.08 -12.13 -34.33
C GLY A 360 -26.98 -13.37 -34.38
N THR A 361 -26.82 -14.25 -33.38
CA THR A 361 -27.67 -15.44 -33.20
C THR A 361 -28.39 -15.41 -31.86
N VAL A 362 -29.68 -15.80 -31.83
CA VAL A 362 -30.49 -15.91 -30.61
C VAL A 362 -30.92 -17.37 -30.39
N SER A 363 -30.77 -17.89 -29.17
CA SER A 363 -31.29 -19.19 -28.74
C SER A 363 -32.15 -19.05 -27.49
N GLY A 364 -33.32 -19.68 -27.41
CA GLY A 364 -34.21 -19.58 -26.23
C GLY A 364 -35.25 -20.70 -26.14
N GLY A 365 -35.73 -20.95 -24.92
CA GLY A 365 -36.81 -21.89 -24.61
C GLY A 365 -38.18 -21.22 -24.77
N TRP A 366 -38.83 -21.42 -25.92
CA TRP A 366 -39.98 -20.64 -26.41
C TRP A 366 -41.26 -20.65 -25.53
N TYR A 367 -41.85 -19.45 -25.35
CA TYR A 367 -43.27 -19.15 -25.59
C TYR A 367 -43.36 -17.79 -26.29
N CYS A 368 -43.72 -17.79 -27.58
CA CYS A 368 -43.69 -16.60 -28.45
C CYS A 368 -45.02 -15.83 -28.48
N GLU A 369 -44.96 -14.51 -28.33
CA GLU A 369 -45.69 -13.57 -29.20
C GLU A 369 -44.63 -12.63 -29.83
N CYS A 370 -44.43 -12.72 -31.14
CA CYS A 370 -43.55 -11.81 -31.89
C CYS A 370 -44.38 -10.73 -32.56
N GLU A 371 -44.09 -9.46 -32.28
CA GLU A 371 -44.46 -8.34 -33.15
C GLU A 371 -43.18 -7.82 -33.82
N VAL A 372 -43.09 -7.96 -35.14
CA VAL A 372 -42.01 -7.41 -35.95
C VAL A 372 -42.47 -6.04 -36.45
N VAL A 373 -41.83 -4.97 -35.99
CA VAL A 373 -42.01 -3.62 -36.57
C VAL A 373 -40.83 -3.36 -37.51
N LEU A 374 -41.15 -3.15 -38.80
CA LEU A 374 -40.21 -2.80 -39.88
C LEU A 374 -39.77 -1.34 -39.81
#